data_AF-A0A5J4S716-F1
#
_entry.id   AF-A0A5J4S716-F1
#
_cell.length_a   1.000
_cell.length_b   1.000
_cell.length_c   1.000
_cell.angle_alpha   90.00
_cell.angle_beta   90.00
_cell.angle_gamma   90.00
#
_symmetry.space_group_name_H-M   'P 1'
#
loop_
_entity.id
_entity.type
_entity.pdbx_description
1 polymer ?
#
loop_
_entity_poly.entity_id
_entity_poly.type
_entity_poly.pdbx_seq_one_letter_code
_entity_poly.pdbx_strand_id
1 'polypeptide(L)'
;MAESIPLEGETTKKGNPRKVGHLKIFFIDDLKSTTIDNVVIGNISIDAIIDSDKSTSYTHLKNFVGEHRPKVILKEGIGKALPWVHIAISNAKRLLLDIHHDIKGEYLQSYLNEFCYKFNRRYFDEKLFDRLIIAFGTYKNQFRGNCG
;
A
#
# COMPACT_ATOMS: atom_id res chain seq x y z
N MET A 1 -3.42 4.07 0.28
CA MET A 1 -4.66 3.28 0.28
C MET A 1 -4.81 2.62 -1.09
N ALA A 2 -5.13 1.33 -1.13
CA ALA A 2 -5.27 0.58 -2.38
C ALA A 2 -6.74 0.60 -2.83
N GLU A 3 -7.15 1.67 -3.50
CA GLU A 3 -8.47 1.74 -4.13
C GLU A 3 -8.44 1.04 -5.48
N SER A 4 -9.54 0.36 -5.84
CA SER A 4 -9.65 -0.34 -7.12
C SER A 4 -10.54 0.40 -8.10
N ILE A 5 -10.03 0.60 -9.30
CA ILE A 5 -10.73 1.23 -10.42
C ILE A 5 -11.36 0.10 -11.26
N PRO A 6 -12.65 0.18 -11.65
CA PRO A 6 -13.21 -0.76 -12.61
C PRO A 6 -12.47 -0.64 -13.94
N LEU A 7 -12.09 -1.77 -14.54
CA LEU A 7 -11.57 -1.78 -15.90
C LEU A 7 -12.74 -1.54 -16.87
N GLU A 8 -12.65 -0.48 -17.65
CA GLU A 8 -13.58 -0.23 -18.75
C GLU A 8 -13.34 -1.26 -19.86
N GLY A 9 -14.41 -1.90 -20.35
CA GLY A 9 -14.39 -2.73 -21.56
C GLY A 9 -14.25 -4.25 -21.37
N GLU A 10 -13.92 -4.74 -20.16
CA GLU A 10 -13.89 -6.18 -19.88
C GLU A 10 -15.04 -6.57 -18.94
N THR A 11 -15.83 -7.57 -19.30
CA THR A 11 -16.87 -8.14 -18.44
C THR A 11 -16.56 -9.60 -18.18
N THR A 12 -16.26 -9.97 -16.94
CA THR A 12 -16.19 -11.39 -16.56
C THR A 12 -17.58 -11.88 -16.13
N LYS A 13 -17.78 -13.21 -16.06
CA LYS A 13 -19.04 -13.84 -15.58
C LYS A 13 -19.47 -13.36 -14.17
N LYS A 14 -18.60 -12.67 -13.42
CA LYS A 14 -18.84 -12.12 -12.07
C LYS A 14 -18.86 -10.57 -12.02
N GLY A 15 -18.85 -9.88 -13.17
CA GLY A 15 -18.85 -8.41 -13.27
C GLY A 15 -17.57 -7.82 -13.88
N ASN A 16 -17.45 -6.49 -13.89
CA ASN A 16 -16.26 -5.79 -14.41
C ASN A 16 -15.04 -6.12 -13.55
N PRO A 17 -13.91 -6.55 -14.15
CA PRO A 17 -12.70 -6.81 -13.39
C PRO A 17 -12.23 -5.49 -12.78
N ARG A 18 -12.04 -5.50 -11.46
CA ARG A 18 -11.54 -4.34 -10.72
C ARG A 18 -10.03 -4.44 -10.62
N LYS A 19 -9.33 -3.41 -11.09
CA LYS A 19 -7.89 -3.29 -10.97
C LYS A 19 -7.58 -2.51 -9.70
N VAL A 20 -6.90 -3.13 -8.74
CA VAL A 20 -6.42 -2.37 -7.59
C VAL A 20 -5.32 -1.42 -8.04
N GLY A 21 -5.25 -0.24 -7.44
CA GLY A 21 -4.17 0.71 -7.63
C GLY A 21 -2.90 0.28 -6.90
N HIS A 22 -2.22 1.26 -6.31
CA HIS A 22 -0.96 1.04 -5.61
C HIS A 22 -1.14 0.85 -4.11
N LEU A 23 -0.19 0.12 -3.54
CA LEU A 23 -0.08 -0.16 -2.13
C LEU A 23 1.23 0.44 -1.59
N LYS A 24 1.13 1.04 -0.41
CA LYS A 24 2.26 1.46 0.41
C LYS A 24 1.94 1.06 1.86
N ILE A 25 2.86 0.37 2.51
CA ILE A 25 2.73 -0.07 3.90
C ILE A 25 3.91 0.49 4.69
N PHE A 26 3.62 1.03 5.87
CA PHE A 26 4.62 1.48 6.82
C PHE A 26 4.55 0.61 8.08
N PHE A 27 5.72 0.27 8.59
CA PHE A 27 5.90 -0.22 9.93
C PHE A 27 5.79 0.96 10.91
N ILE A 28 5.02 0.77 11.98
CA ILE A 28 4.82 1.72 13.06
C ILE A 28 4.98 0.97 14.38
N ASP A 29 5.61 1.62 15.36
CA ASP A 29 5.91 1.00 16.65
C ASP A 29 4.69 0.92 17.57
N ASP A 30 3.76 1.86 17.45
CA ASP A 30 2.52 1.88 18.22
C ASP A 30 1.31 2.37 17.41
N LEU A 31 0.12 2.07 17.93
CA LEU A 31 -1.17 2.46 17.36
C LEU A 31 -1.70 3.78 17.93
N LYS A 32 -0.84 4.63 18.52
CA LYS A 32 -1.28 5.93 19.05
C LYS A 32 -1.62 6.86 17.89
N SER A 33 -2.63 7.71 18.10
CA SER A 33 -3.02 8.71 17.10
C SER A 33 -1.85 9.60 16.69
N THR A 34 -1.04 10.05 17.65
CA THR A 34 0.14 10.89 17.39
C THR A 34 1.14 10.27 16.41
N THR A 35 1.38 8.95 16.52
CA THR A 35 2.31 8.23 15.64
C THR A 35 1.77 8.15 14.22
N ILE A 36 0.47 7.85 14.10
CA ILE A 36 -0.21 7.76 12.81
C ILE A 36 -0.34 9.15 12.16
N ASP A 37 -0.65 10.18 12.93
CA ASP A 37 -0.76 11.56 12.48
C ASP A 37 0.54 12.00 11.80
N ASN A 38 1.70 11.74 12.42
CA ASN A 38 3.02 12.04 11.85
C ASN A 38 3.27 11.29 10.53
N VAL A 39 2.90 10.01 10.45
CA VAL A 39 3.03 9.22 9.22
C VAL A 39 2.17 9.79 8.09
N VAL A 40 0.95 10.19 8.41
CA VAL A 40 -0.02 10.77 7.46
C VAL A 40 0.49 12.10 6.92
N ILE A 41 0.88 13.03 7.81
CA ILE A 41 1.41 14.35 7.44
C ILE A 41 2.63 14.23 6.50
N GLY A 42 3.51 13.27 6.75
CA GLY A 42 4.73 13.09 5.94
C GLY A 42 4.53 12.36 4.60
N ASN A 43 3.40 11.66 4.39
CA ASN A 43 3.25 10.74 3.25
C ASN A 43 1.97 10.91 2.44
N ILE A 44 1.03 11.73 2.90
CA ILE A 44 -0.27 11.92 2.27
C ILE A 44 -0.46 13.41 1.96
N SER A 45 -1.03 13.69 0.79
CA SER A 45 -1.36 15.07 0.40
C SER A 45 -2.46 15.63 1.30
N ILE A 46 -2.40 16.93 1.59
CA ILE A 46 -3.41 17.65 2.36
C ILE A 46 -4.78 17.54 1.69
N ASP A 47 -4.86 17.49 0.35
CA ASP A 47 -6.13 17.40 -0.37
C ASP A 47 -6.66 15.95 -0.52
N ALA A 48 -6.04 14.98 0.15
CA ALA A 48 -6.43 13.57 0.01
C ALA A 48 -7.76 13.25 0.68
N ILE A 49 -8.44 12.23 0.14
CA ILE A 49 -9.63 11.63 0.74
C ILE A 49 -9.22 10.28 1.33
N ILE A 50 -9.57 10.04 2.60
CA ILE A 50 -9.21 8.83 3.35
C ILE A 50 -10.48 8.07 3.74
N ASP A 51 -10.60 6.83 3.26
CA ASP A 51 -11.60 5.86 3.68
C ASP A 51 -10.97 4.88 4.70
N SER A 52 -11.35 4.97 5.99
CA SER A 52 -10.80 4.10 7.04
C SER A 52 -11.86 3.30 7.79
N ASP A 53 -11.44 2.38 8.66
CA ASP A 53 -12.32 1.89 9.72
C ASP A 53 -12.53 2.98 10.79
N LYS A 54 -13.44 2.72 11.75
CA LYS A 54 -13.72 3.63 12.86
C LYS A 54 -12.84 3.35 14.09
N SER A 55 -11.53 3.16 13.88
CA SER A 55 -10.57 3.07 14.98
C SER A 55 -10.39 4.41 15.72
N THR A 56 -10.14 4.35 17.02
CA THR A 56 -9.81 5.53 17.86
C THR A 56 -8.48 6.16 17.49
N SER A 57 -7.60 5.43 16.82
CA SER A 57 -6.31 5.93 16.35
C SER A 57 -6.43 6.94 15.20
N TYR A 58 -7.59 7.01 14.53
CA TYR A 58 -7.80 7.85 13.34
C TYR A 58 -8.63 9.10 13.62
N THR A 59 -8.85 9.47 14.87
CA THR A 59 -9.73 10.58 15.27
C THR A 59 -9.28 11.95 14.78
N HIS A 60 -7.98 12.14 14.58
CA HIS A 60 -7.40 13.43 14.18
C HIS A 60 -7.18 13.57 12.68
N LEU A 61 -7.39 12.51 11.88
CA LEU A 61 -7.07 12.53 10.44
C LEU A 61 -7.81 13.64 9.69
N LYS A 62 -9.05 13.92 10.07
CA LYS A 62 -9.86 15.03 9.52
C LYS A 62 -9.19 16.41 9.60
N ASN A 63 -8.18 16.60 10.44
CA ASN A 63 -7.46 17.87 10.58
C ASN A 63 -6.29 18.00 9.61
N PHE A 64 -5.83 16.88 9.01
CA PHE A 64 -4.63 16.82 8.19
C PHE A 64 -4.93 16.52 6.72
N VAL A 65 -6.12 16.04 6.41
CA VAL A 65 -6.56 15.71 5.05
C VAL A 65 -7.88 16.36 4.70
N GLY A 66 -8.12 16.57 3.41
CA GLY A 66 -9.29 17.27 2.88
C GLY A 66 -10.59 16.58 3.26
N GLU A 67 -10.61 15.24 3.29
CA GLU A 67 -11.76 14.50 3.77
C GLU A 67 -11.39 13.17 4.42
N HIS A 68 -11.96 12.89 5.59
CA HIS A 68 -11.85 11.60 6.27
C HIS A 68 -13.23 10.96 6.43
N ARG A 69 -13.42 9.79 5.82
CA ARG A 69 -14.67 9.01 5.79
C ARG A 69 -14.50 7.71 6.59
N PRO A 70 -14.68 7.75 7.94
CA PRO A 70 -14.62 6.55 8.75
C PRO A 70 -15.87 5.67 8.52
N LYS A 71 -15.67 4.40 8.22
CA LYS A 71 -16.73 3.40 8.06
C LYS A 71 -16.85 2.52 9.30
N VAL A 72 -18.05 2.49 9.88
CA VAL A 72 -18.39 1.51 10.93
C VAL A 72 -18.59 0.16 10.25
N ILE A 73 -17.72 -0.79 10.54
CA ILE A 73 -17.82 -2.15 10.00
C ILE A 73 -18.72 -2.95 10.93
N LEU A 74 -19.98 -3.15 10.53
CA LEU A 74 -20.90 -4.07 11.22
C LEU A 74 -20.44 -5.52 11.03
N LYS A 75 -20.73 -6.41 11.99
CA LYS A 75 -20.31 -7.81 11.96
C LYS A 75 -20.73 -8.55 10.67
N GLU A 76 -21.89 -8.21 10.14
CA GLU A 76 -22.44 -8.76 8.89
C GLU A 76 -21.73 -8.24 7.62
N GLY A 77 -20.98 -7.14 7.73
CA GLY A 77 -20.31 -6.43 6.65
C GLY A 77 -18.78 -6.54 6.64
N ILE A 78 -18.18 -7.33 7.55
CA ILE A 78 -16.71 -7.45 7.71
C ILE A 78 -16.01 -7.84 6.40
N GLY A 79 -16.65 -8.64 5.55
CA GLY A 79 -16.10 -9.04 4.24
C GLY A 79 -16.32 -8.04 3.09
N LYS A 80 -17.13 -7.00 3.30
CA LYS A 80 -17.51 -6.04 2.24
C LYS A 80 -16.86 -4.67 2.39
N ALA A 81 -16.53 -4.27 3.62
CA ALA A 81 -15.79 -3.04 3.87
C ALA A 81 -14.29 -3.25 3.56
N LEU A 82 -13.68 -2.30 2.87
CA LEU A 82 -12.23 -2.27 2.58
C LEU A 82 -11.63 -3.62 2.10
N PRO A 83 -12.23 -4.30 1.10
CA PRO A 83 -11.87 -5.69 0.75
C PRO A 83 -10.41 -5.82 0.33
N TRP A 84 -9.89 -4.84 -0.42
CA TRP A 84 -8.49 -4.85 -0.85
C TRP A 84 -7.49 -4.66 0.28
N VAL A 85 -7.86 -3.95 1.34
CA VAL A 85 -7.00 -3.80 2.53
C VAL A 85 -6.87 -5.15 3.23
N HIS A 86 -7.99 -5.84 3.46
CA HIS A 86 -7.97 -7.17 4.08
C HIS A 86 -7.22 -8.21 3.24
N ILE A 87 -7.43 -8.22 1.92
CA ILE A 87 -6.70 -9.10 1.00
C ILE A 87 -5.20 -8.79 1.02
N ALA A 88 -4.81 -7.51 0.96
CA ALA A 88 -3.41 -7.11 1.00
C ALA A 88 -2.73 -7.53 2.31
N ILE A 89 -3.40 -7.35 3.46
CA ILE A 89 -2.90 -7.79 4.77
C ILE A 89 -2.73 -9.32 4.81
N SER A 90 -3.72 -10.07 4.33
CA SER A 90 -3.67 -11.54 4.29
C SER A 90 -2.50 -12.03 3.42
N ASN A 91 -2.36 -11.46 2.22
CA ASN A 91 -1.29 -11.82 1.29
C ASN A 91 0.10 -11.41 1.82
N ALA A 92 0.22 -10.25 2.47
CA ALA A 92 1.47 -9.82 3.07
C ALA A 92 1.92 -10.81 4.16
N LYS A 93 1.01 -11.22 5.06
CA LYS A 93 1.30 -12.23 6.10
C LYS A 93 1.74 -13.55 5.48
N ARG A 94 1.03 -14.01 4.44
CA ARG A 94 1.35 -15.25 3.74
C ARG A 94 2.73 -15.18 3.08
N LEU A 95 3.05 -14.10 2.39
CA LEU A 95 4.36 -13.89 1.77
C LEU A 95 5.49 -13.97 2.80
N LEU A 96 5.31 -13.28 3.93
CA LEU A 96 6.31 -13.25 5.00
C LEU A 96 6.59 -14.66 5.55
N LEU A 97 5.55 -15.45 5.79
CA LEU A 97 5.65 -16.81 6.31
C LEU A 97 6.20 -17.83 5.30
N ASP A 98 5.92 -17.64 4.01
CA ASP A 98 6.32 -18.61 2.98
C ASP A 98 7.75 -18.40 2.47
N ILE A 99 8.21 -17.15 2.39
CA ILE A 99 9.50 -16.81 1.78
C ILE A 99 10.64 -16.83 2.79
N HIS A 100 10.41 -16.29 3.99
CA HIS A 100 11.49 -16.08 4.95
C HIS A 100 11.49 -17.19 5.98
N HIS A 101 12.62 -17.90 6.10
CA HIS A 101 12.82 -18.91 7.14
C HIS A 101 12.71 -18.27 8.54
N ASP A 102 13.22 -17.05 8.71
CA ASP A 102 13.15 -16.29 9.96
C ASP A 102 12.89 -14.82 9.66
N ILE A 103 12.03 -14.20 10.46
CA ILE A 103 11.59 -12.81 10.29
C ILE A 103 12.15 -12.00 11.44
N LYS A 104 13.15 -11.17 11.13
CA LYS A 104 13.74 -10.25 12.11
C LYS A 104 13.00 -8.92 12.10
N GLY A 105 12.64 -8.43 13.29
CA GLY A 105 11.90 -7.17 13.45
C GLY A 105 12.61 -5.95 12.85
N GLU A 106 13.95 -5.93 12.89
CA GLU A 106 14.77 -4.84 12.34
C GLU A 106 14.63 -4.65 10.81
N TYR A 107 14.22 -5.69 10.08
CA TYR A 107 14.02 -5.64 8.62
C TYR A 107 12.55 -5.60 8.22
N LEU A 108 11.61 -5.41 9.17
CA LEU A 108 10.18 -5.53 8.90
C LEU A 108 9.71 -4.55 7.83
N GLN A 109 10.19 -3.30 7.84
CA GLN A 109 9.90 -2.34 6.79
C GLN A 109 10.45 -2.79 5.43
N SER A 110 11.63 -3.42 5.38
CA SER A 110 12.23 -3.93 4.14
C SER A 110 11.41 -5.07 3.55
N TYR A 111 10.93 -6.00 4.36
CA TYR A 111 10.04 -7.07 3.89
C TYR A 111 8.70 -6.52 3.37
N LEU A 112 8.13 -5.53 4.07
CA LEU A 112 6.90 -4.86 3.62
C LEU A 112 7.11 -4.06 2.33
N ASN A 113 8.28 -3.44 2.15
CA ASN A 113 8.67 -2.76 0.91
C ASN A 113 8.77 -3.75 -0.26
N GLU A 114 9.34 -4.94 -0.04
CA GLU A 114 9.40 -6.00 -1.04
C GLU A 114 7.98 -6.45 -1.46
N PHE A 115 7.09 -6.66 -0.49
CA PHE A 115 5.69 -6.97 -0.77
C PHE A 115 5.01 -5.87 -1.60
N CYS A 116 5.16 -4.60 -1.20
CA CYS A 116 4.60 -3.47 -1.94
C CYS A 116 5.19 -3.38 -3.36
N TYR A 117 6.49 -3.62 -3.52
CA TYR A 117 7.17 -3.61 -4.82
C TYR A 117 6.57 -4.63 -5.77
N LYS A 118 6.40 -5.88 -5.31
CA LYS A 118 5.80 -6.98 -6.06
C LYS A 118 4.33 -6.67 -6.40
N PHE A 119 3.56 -6.24 -5.39
CA PHE A 119 2.14 -5.93 -5.54
C PHE A 119 1.91 -4.82 -6.58
N ASN A 120 2.70 -3.75 -6.55
CA ASN A 120 2.55 -2.60 -7.44
C ASN A 120 2.94 -2.90 -8.90
N ARG A 121 3.65 -4.00 -9.15
CA ARG A 121 4.12 -4.42 -10.49
C ARG A 121 3.39 -5.63 -11.05
N ARG A 122 2.39 -6.16 -10.34
CA ARG A 122 1.66 -7.37 -10.73
C ARG A 122 0.95 -7.29 -12.08
N TYR A 123 0.77 -6.09 -12.62
CA TYR A 123 0.12 -5.82 -13.90
C TYR A 123 1.10 -5.39 -15.00
N PHE A 124 2.40 -5.63 -14.80
CA PHE A 124 3.41 -5.29 -15.80
C PHE A 124 3.62 -6.43 -16.80
N ASP A 125 3.12 -7.64 -16.50
CA ASP A 125 3.17 -8.81 -17.37
C ASP A 125 4.58 -9.01 -17.96
N GLU A 126 4.69 -9.14 -19.28
CA GLU A 126 5.97 -9.31 -19.99
C GLU A 126 6.87 -8.06 -19.96
N LYS A 127 6.31 -6.87 -19.68
CA LYS A 127 7.05 -5.60 -19.66
C LYS A 127 7.95 -5.44 -18.44
N LEU A 128 7.96 -6.40 -17.52
CA LEU A 128 8.82 -6.38 -16.33
C LEU A 128 10.30 -6.31 -16.71
N PHE A 129 10.71 -7.11 -17.70
CA PHE A 129 12.10 -7.14 -18.17
C PHE A 129 12.48 -5.83 -18.88
N ASP A 130 11.65 -5.35 -19.80
CA ASP A 130 11.92 -4.10 -20.53
C ASP A 130 12.00 -2.89 -19.58
N ARG A 131 11.10 -2.82 -18.60
CA ARG A 131 11.12 -1.76 -17.58
C ARG A 131 12.36 -1.83 -16.70
N LEU A 132 12.86 -3.04 -16.43
CA LEU A 132 14.12 -3.23 -15.71
C LEU A 132 15.29 -2.68 -16.54
N ILE A 133 15.37 -3.01 -17.83
CA ILE A 133 16.40 -2.48 -18.75
C ILE A 133 16.36 -0.96 -18.80
N ILE A 134 15.17 -0.37 -18.96
CA ILE A 134 15.01 1.08 -18.98
C ILE A 134 15.48 1.69 -17.66
N ALA A 135 15.10 1.11 -16.51
CA ALA A 135 15.54 1.59 -15.21
C ALA A 135 17.07 1.55 -15.07
N PHE A 136 17.73 0.47 -15.51
CA PHE A 136 19.19 0.37 -15.53
C PHE A 136 19.83 1.40 -16.46
N GLY A 137 19.31 1.54 -17.70
CA GLY A 137 19.87 2.45 -18.69
C GLY A 137 19.65 3.94 -18.39
N THR A 138 18.61 4.27 -17.64
CA THR A 138 18.28 5.66 -17.23
C THR A 138 18.84 6.03 -15.86
N TYR A 139 19.34 5.05 -15.08
CA TYR A 139 19.91 5.32 -13.77
C TYR A 139 21.19 6.14 -13.89
N LYS A 140 21.11 7.43 -13.56
CA LYS A 140 22.29 8.28 -13.39
C LYS A 140 22.94 7.94 -12.06
N ASN A 141 24.04 7.19 -12.12
CA ASN A 141 24.91 6.94 -10.97
C ASN A 141 25.37 8.27 -10.37
N GLN A 142 24.84 8.64 -9.20
CA GLN A 142 25.32 9.79 -8.42
C GLN A 142 26.66 9.52 -7.72
N PHE A 143 27.19 8.29 -7.83
CA PHE A 143 28.41 7.87 -7.14
C PHE A 143 29.72 8.34 -7.81
N ARG A 144 29.67 9.02 -8.96
CA ARG A 144 30.88 9.51 -9.65
C ARG A 144 31.12 11.00 -9.39
N GLY A 145 32.04 11.28 -8.45
CA GLY A 145 32.97 12.41 -8.57
C GLY A 145 32.88 13.55 -7.55
N ASN A 146 33.21 13.29 -6.28
CA ASN A 146 33.88 14.29 -5.43
C ASN A 146 35.20 13.67 -4.92
N CYS A 147 36.14 13.48 -5.84
CA CYS A 147 37.55 13.38 -5.48
C CYS A 147 38.12 14.80 -5.68
N GLY A 148 38.06 15.60 -4.62
CA GLY A 148 38.89 16.80 -4.46
C GLY A 148 40.21 16.44 -3.80
#